data_AF-A0A6J4VK86-F1
#
_entry.id   AF-A0A6J4VK86-F1
#
_cell.length_a   1.000
_cell.length_b   1.000
_cell.length_c   1.000
_cell.angle_alpha   90.00
_cell.angle_beta   90.00
_cell.angle_gamma   90.00
#
_symmetry.space_group_name_H-M   'P 1'
#
loop_
_entity.id
_entity.type
_entity.pdbx_description
1 polymer ?
#
loop_
_entity_poly.entity_id
_entity_poly.type
_entity_poly.pdbx_seq_one_letter_code
_entity_poly.pdbx_strand_id
1 'polypeptide(L)' 'MSLLHYGIVIPSVLIAFPVAVNRMKVALDRDEIDSFSGWLFLTACVAVLPMMALALAIAS' A
#
# COMPACT_ATOMS: atom_id res chain seq x y z
N MET A 1 17.11 -12.83 6.05
CA MET A 1 15.67 -12.94 5.68
C MET A 1 15.55 -13.53 4.26
N SER A 2 14.68 -14.50 4.03
CA SER A 2 14.57 -15.21 2.72
C SER A 2 13.83 -14.38 1.66
N LEU A 3 14.29 -14.46 0.40
CA LEU A 3 13.70 -13.90 -0.83
C LEU A 3 12.18 -14.09 -0.95
N LEU A 4 11.63 -15.13 -0.32
CA LEU A 4 10.20 -15.41 -0.23
C LEU A 4 9.39 -14.29 0.41
N HIS A 5 9.95 -13.54 1.38
CA HIS A 5 9.22 -12.41 2.00
C HIS A 5 9.06 -11.25 1.00
N TYR A 6 10.08 -10.95 0.20
CA TYR A 6 10.01 -9.95 -0.86
C TYR A 6 9.08 -10.37 -1.99
N GLY A 7 9.10 -11.66 -2.35
CA GLY A 7 8.24 -12.24 -3.37
C GLY A 7 6.75 -12.18 -3.04
N ILE A 8 6.37 -12.00 -1.77
CA ILE A 8 4.97 -11.83 -1.36
C ILE A 8 4.62 -10.34 -1.20
N VAL A 9 5.51 -9.54 -0.61
CA VAL A 9 5.25 -8.11 -0.36
C VAL A 9 5.03 -7.33 -1.66
N ILE A 10 5.87 -7.55 -2.67
CA ILE A 10 5.79 -6.84 -3.95
C ILE A 10 4.46 -7.08 -4.68
N PRO A 11 4.02 -8.33 -4.94
CA PRO A 11 2.72 -8.56 -5.59
C PRO A 11 1.54 -8.14 -4.71
N SER A 12 1.65 -8.22 -3.39
CA SER A 12 0.60 -7.72 -2.48
C SER A 12 0.39 -6.22 -2.65
N VAL A 13 1.48 -5.44 -2.72
CA VAL A 13 1.42 -3.99 -2.97
C VAL A 13 0.85 -3.70 -4.37
N LEU A 14 1.27 -4.45 -5.39
CA LEU A 14 0.77 -4.31 -6.76
C LEU A 14 -0.73 -4.57 -6.90
N ILE A 15 -1.31 -5.45 -6.09
CA ILE A 15 -2.76 -5.73 -6.10
C ILE A 15 -3.53 -4.75 -5.21
N ALA A 16 -2.96 -4.37 -4.07
CA ALA A 16 -3.61 -3.45 -3.13
C ALA A 16 -3.73 -2.02 -3.69
N PHE A 17 -2.75 -1.56 -4.47
CA PHE A 17 -2.73 -0.20 -5.02
C PHE A 17 -3.91 0.09 -5.96
N PRO A 18 -4.17 -0.72 -7.01
CA PRO A 18 -5.32 -0.53 -7.90
C PRO A 18 -6.65 -0.55 -7.17
N VAL A 19 -6.79 -1.44 -6.18
CA VAL A 19 -8.01 -1.56 -5.37
C VAL A 19 -8.23 -0.28 -4.56
N ALA A 20 -7.19 0.22 -3.88
CA ALA A 20 -7.27 1.44 -3.11
C ALA A 20 -7.55 2.67 -3.98
N VAL A 21 -6.94 2.78 -5.16
CA VAL A 21 -7.23 3.84 -6.14
C VAL A 21 -8.68 3.79 -6.58
N ASN A 22 -9.22 2.60 -6.87
CA ASN A 22 -10.62 2.46 -7.25
C ASN A 22 -11.56 2.89 -6.10
N ARG A 23 -11.22 2.55 -4.84
CA ARG A 23 -11.99 2.98 -3.66
C ARG A 23 -11.91 4.49 -3.42
N MET A 24 -10.74 5.10 -3.59
CA MET A 24 -10.57 6.55 -3.52
C MET A 24 -11.41 7.25 -4.58
N LYS A 25 -11.44 6.75 -5.82
CA LYS A 25 -12.27 7.30 -6.89
C LYS A 25 -13.76 7.22 -6.53
N VAL A 26 -14.23 6.06 -6.06
CA VAL A 26 -15.63 5.88 -5.64
C VAL A 26 -15.99 6.80 -4.46
N ALA A 27 -15.08 7.00 -3.51
CA ALA A 27 -15.29 7.92 -2.39
C ALA A 27 -15.37 9.38 -2.88
N LEU A 28 -14.53 9.77 -3.83
CA LEU A 28 -14.56 11.09 -4.46
C LEU A 28 -15.86 11.32 -5.24
N ASP A 29 -16.33 10.32 -6.00
CA ASP A 29 -17.60 10.37 -6.74
C ASP A 29 -18.83 10.50 -5.81
N ARG A 30 -18.67 10.18 -4.52
CA ARG A 30 -19.71 10.25 -3.48
C ARG A 30 -19.56 11.45 -2.53
N ASP A 31 -18.57 12.33 -2.75
CA ASP A 31 -18.19 13.41 -1.82
C ASP A 31 -17.87 12.91 -0.39
N GLU A 32 -17.45 11.64 -0.25
CA GLU A 32 -17.06 11.03 1.03
C GLU A 32 -15.58 11.29 1.34
N ILE A 33 -15.26 12.52 1.77
CA ILE A 33 -13.87 12.95 2.04
C ILE A 33 -13.20 12.10 3.13
N ASP A 34 -13.94 11.70 4.17
CA ASP A 34 -13.40 10.86 5.25
C ASP A 34 -12.96 9.48 4.72
N SER A 35 -13.79 8.88 3.87
CA SER A 35 -13.50 7.61 3.21
C SER A 35 -12.28 7.73 2.28
N PHE A 36 -12.23 8.80 1.47
CA PHE A 36 -11.08 9.10 0.63
C PHE A 36 -9.78 9.23 1.43
N SER A 37 -9.81 10.02 2.51
CA SER A 37 -8.64 10.24 3.37
C SER A 37 -8.15 8.96 4.05
N GLY A 38 -9.06 8.09 4.46
CA GLY A 38 -8.75 6.77 5.01
C GLY A 38 -8.05 5.87 4.00
N TRP A 39 -8.56 5.80 2.77
CA TRP A 39 -7.93 5.00 1.70
C TRP A 39 -6.57 5.57 1.29
N LEU A 40 -6.43 6.90 1.22
CA LEU A 40 -5.18 7.59 0.94
C LEU A 40 -4.11 7.29 2.01
N PHE A 41 -4.49 7.39 3.29
CA PHE A 41 -3.59 7.07 4.40
C PHE A 41 -3.15 5.60 4.37
N LEU A 42 -4.09 4.69 4.12
CA LEU A 42 -3.79 3.26 4.00
C LEU A 42 -2.81 2.98 2.86
N THR A 43 -3.01 3.60 1.68
CA THR A 43 -2.10 3.42 0.54
C THR A 43 -0.72 3.98 0.81
N ALA A 44 -0.63 5.15 1.44
CA ALA A 44 0.65 5.74 1.84
C ALA A 44 1.41 4.82 2.81
N CYS A 45 0.74 4.25 3.81
CA CYS A 45 1.36 3.31 4.75
C CYS A 45 1.90 2.06 4.04
N VAL A 46 1.10 1.46 3.15
CA VAL A 46 1.47 0.26 2.41
C VAL A 46 2.61 0.53 1.43
N ALA A 47 2.68 1.71 0.83
CA ALA A 47 3.76 2.10 -0.09
C ALA A 47 5.14 2.21 0.58
N VAL A 48 5.18 2.46 1.90
CA VAL A 48 6.43 2.56 2.66
C VAL A 48 6.95 1.20 3.13
N LEU A 49 6.08 0.18 3.23
CA LEU A 49 6.47 -1.17 3.68
C LEU A 49 7.63 -1.79 2.86
N PRO A 50 7.69 -1.68 1.52
CA PRO A 50 8.83 -2.20 0.75
C PRO A 50 10.15 -1.52 1.11
N MET A 51 10.14 -0.20 1.32
CA MET A 51 11.34 0.55 1.73
C MET A 51 11.78 0.17 3.14
N MET A 52 10.83 -0.04 4.05
CA MET A 52 11.12 -0.48 5.42
C MET A 52 11.67 -1.93 5.44
N ALA A 53 11.11 -2.82 4.63
CA ALA A 53 11.60 -4.18 4.44
C ALA A 53 13.03 -4.17 3.87
N LEU A 54 13.29 -3.35 2.85
CA LEU A 54 14.61 -3.19 2.25
C LEU A 54 15.65 -2.68 3.26
N ALA A 55 15.30 -1.64 4.04
CA ALA A 55 16.18 -1.10 5.08
C ALA A 55 16.51 -2.16 6.14
N LEU A 56 15.53 -2.96 6.56
CA LEU A 56 15.72 -4.09 7.49
C LEU A 56 16.64 -5.17 6.93
N ALA A 57 16.56 -5.47 5.63
CA ALA A 57 17.43 -6.46 5.00
C ALA A 57 18.86 -5.95 4.75
N ILE A 58 19.05 -4.64 4.55
CA ILE A 58 20.38 -4.02 4.45
C ILE A 58 21.04 -3.94 5.83
N ALA A 59 20.26 -3.73 6.89
CA ALA A 59 20.76 -3.64 8.26
C ALA A 59 21.10 -5.00 8.91
N SER A 60 20.69 -6.13 8.29
CA SER A 60 20.99 -7.50 8.75
C SER A 60 22.23 -8.08 8.07
#